data_AF-A0A8J9TAB4-F1
#
_entry.id   AF-A0A8J9TAB4-F1
#
_cell.length_a   1.000
_cell.length_b   1.000
_cell.length_c   1.000
_cell.angle_alpha   90.00
_cell.angle_beta   90.00
_cell.angle_gamma   90.00
#
_symmetry.space_group_name_H-M   'P 1'
#
loop_
_entity.id
_entity.type
_entity.pdbx_description
1 polymer ?
#
loop_
_entity_poly.entity_id
_entity_poly.type
_entity_poly.pdbx_seq_one_letter_code
_entity_poly.pdbx_strand_id
1 'polypeptide(L)'
;DLRSLRCSAMLKLDQAEKFKEFEEIFFPYNMDFRGRAYPVPPHLSNVGSDLCRGVLKFAEAKPLGPRGLYWLKVHLANFAGKDKMSFDDRVKFVDDNLEQVRLSAEDPFAGERWWMSLEDPFQGLATCLEIIDAIDCGNPESFLCSLPVHMDGSCNGLQHYAALGRDSVGGKAVNLCAYDEPQDVYVGVMHEVVRRVAAEAERQLDFDTSDLESLSRKQKKELSYNRAAKLVNGLIDRGVVKRTVMTSVYGVTYIGARQQIQEKIISK
;
A
#
# COMPACT_ATOMS: atom_id res chain seq x y z
N ASP A 1 13.86 7.14 -16.59
CA ASP A 1 13.89 6.85 -18.03
C ASP A 1 12.48 6.44 -18.49
N LEU A 2 11.78 7.31 -19.21
CA LEU A 2 10.40 7.08 -19.68
C LEU A 2 10.33 5.98 -20.76
N ARG A 3 11.43 5.76 -21.49
CA ARG A 3 11.48 4.74 -22.55
C ARG A 3 11.36 3.35 -21.95
N SER A 4 12.13 3.05 -20.91
CA SER A 4 12.09 1.74 -20.23
C SER A 4 10.72 1.43 -19.63
N LEU A 5 10.06 2.43 -19.03
CA LEU A 5 8.71 2.27 -18.48
C LEU A 5 7.69 1.96 -19.58
N ARG A 6 7.74 2.68 -20.71
CA ARG A 6 6.87 2.42 -21.86
C ARG A 6 7.10 1.02 -22.45
N CYS A 7 8.36 0.63 -22.66
CA CYS A 7 8.67 -0.71 -23.17
C CYS A 7 8.16 -1.82 -22.21
N SER A 8 8.33 -1.64 -20.90
CA SER A 8 7.80 -2.58 -19.91
C SER A 8 6.28 -2.68 -19.95
N ALA A 9 5.57 -1.55 -20.10
CA ALA A 9 4.11 -1.54 -20.23
C ALA A 9 3.65 -2.24 -21.51
N MET A 10 4.29 -1.98 -22.65
CA MET A 10 3.96 -2.64 -23.93
C MET A 10 4.13 -4.16 -23.84
N LEU A 11 5.24 -4.66 -23.27
CA LEU A 11 5.46 -6.10 -23.11
C LEU A 11 4.37 -6.79 -22.28
N LYS A 12 3.85 -6.12 -21.24
CA LYS A 12 2.75 -6.63 -20.41
C LYS A 12 1.44 -6.72 -21.21
N LEU A 13 1.10 -5.65 -21.93
CA LEU A 13 -0.12 -5.57 -22.73
C LEU A 13 -0.08 -6.55 -23.92
N ASP A 14 1.06 -6.66 -24.60
CA ASP A 14 1.24 -7.61 -25.70
C ASP A 14 1.08 -9.06 -25.25
N GLN A 15 1.51 -9.39 -24.02
CA GLN A 15 1.25 -10.71 -23.44
C GLN A 15 -0.21 -10.91 -23.06
N ALA A 16 -0.83 -9.90 -22.43
CA ALA A 16 -2.24 -9.97 -22.07
C ALA A 16 -3.11 -10.18 -23.32
N GLU A 17 -2.81 -9.48 -24.43
CA GLU A 17 -3.53 -9.63 -25.69
C GLU A 17 -3.42 -11.05 -26.25
N LYS A 18 -2.21 -11.62 -26.27
CA LYS A 18 -2.00 -13.02 -26.71
C LYS A 18 -2.71 -14.03 -25.83
N PHE A 19 -2.80 -13.77 -24.52
CA PHE A 19 -3.44 -14.69 -23.58
C PHE A 19 -4.97 -14.67 -23.66
N LYS A 20 -5.59 -13.66 -24.29
CA LYS A 20 -7.05 -13.64 -24.53
C LYS A 20 -7.55 -14.80 -25.38
N GLU A 21 -6.68 -15.41 -26.18
CA GLU A 21 -7.04 -16.56 -27.02
C GLU A 21 -7.20 -17.86 -26.22
N PHE A 22 -6.75 -17.89 -24.95
CA PHE A 22 -6.82 -19.04 -24.08
C PHE A 22 -7.95 -18.87 -23.05
N GLU A 23 -8.69 -19.95 -22.80
CA GLU A 23 -9.75 -19.97 -21.78
C GLU A 23 -9.19 -19.78 -20.35
N GLU A 24 -8.02 -20.36 -20.09
CA GLU A 24 -7.33 -20.25 -18.81
C GLU A 24 -5.81 -20.26 -18.98
N ILE A 25 -5.11 -19.65 -18.03
CA ILE A 25 -3.64 -19.63 -17.96
C ILE A 25 -3.18 -20.00 -16.55
N PHE A 26 -2.02 -20.66 -16.48
CA PHE A 26 -1.41 -21.07 -15.22
C PHE A 26 -0.05 -20.38 -15.04
N PHE A 27 0.21 -19.91 -13.83
CA PHE A 27 1.51 -19.33 -13.46
C PHE A 27 2.33 -20.38 -12.70
N PRO A 28 3.38 -20.98 -13.30
CA PRO A 28 4.33 -21.78 -12.55
C PRO A 28 5.11 -20.88 -11.58
N TYR A 29 5.37 -21.38 -10.37
CA TYR A 29 6.08 -20.65 -9.33
C TYR A 29 7.47 -21.25 -9.07
N ASN A 30 8.43 -20.39 -8.73
CA ASN A 30 9.74 -20.76 -8.19
C ASN A 30 9.94 -20.05 -6.85
N MET A 31 10.86 -20.54 -6.02
CA MET A 31 11.14 -19.97 -4.69
C MET A 31 12.55 -19.37 -4.60
N ASP A 32 12.68 -18.26 -3.87
CA ASP A 32 13.99 -17.75 -3.47
C ASP A 32 14.59 -18.58 -2.31
N PHE A 33 15.84 -18.29 -1.94
CA PHE A 33 16.54 -19.00 -0.86
C PHE A 33 15.89 -18.85 0.53
N ARG A 34 14.96 -17.91 0.70
CA ARG A 34 14.19 -17.70 1.94
C ARG A 34 12.80 -18.36 1.86
N GLY A 35 12.46 -18.99 0.74
CA GLY A 35 11.19 -19.67 0.50
C GLY A 35 10.07 -18.76 -0.02
N ARG A 36 10.33 -17.51 -0.42
CA ARG A 36 9.29 -16.67 -1.03
C ARG A 36 9.01 -17.15 -2.44
N ALA A 37 7.74 -17.38 -2.76
CA ALA A 37 7.30 -17.85 -4.06
C ALA A 37 7.10 -16.68 -5.04
N TYR A 38 7.63 -16.82 -6.25
CA TYR A 38 7.49 -15.86 -7.35
C TYR A 38 7.05 -16.57 -8.63
N PRO A 39 6.16 -15.98 -9.43
CA PRO A 39 5.85 -16.47 -10.76
C PRO A 39 7.12 -16.52 -11.63
N VAL A 40 7.29 -17.60 -12.37
CA VAL A 40 8.38 -17.76 -13.34
C VAL A 40 8.24 -16.80 -14.54
N PRO A 41 7.02 -16.53 -15.09
CA PRO A 41 6.87 -15.60 -16.20
C PRO A 41 7.28 -14.16 -15.80
N PRO A 42 8.16 -13.49 -16.56
CA PRO A 42 8.80 -12.25 -16.10
C PRO A 42 8.02 -10.97 -16.40
N HIS A 43 7.08 -10.98 -17.35
CA HIS A 43 6.44 -9.76 -17.85
C HIS A 43 5.03 -9.57 -17.28
N LEU A 44 4.10 -10.49 -17.57
CA LEU A 44 2.75 -10.49 -17.00
C LEU A 44 2.62 -11.56 -15.91
N SER A 45 2.26 -11.14 -14.69
CA SER A 45 1.92 -12.04 -13.58
C SER A 45 1.12 -11.30 -12.51
N ASN A 46 0.45 -12.06 -11.64
CA ASN A 46 -0.34 -11.57 -10.51
C ASN A 46 0.50 -10.89 -9.40
N VAL A 47 1.83 -11.05 -9.40
CA VAL A 47 2.73 -10.37 -8.45
C VAL A 47 3.25 -9.03 -9.02
N GLY A 48 2.90 -8.71 -10.28
CA GLY A 48 3.32 -7.50 -10.99
C GLY A 48 2.72 -6.19 -10.47
N SER A 49 2.84 -5.14 -11.31
CA SER A 49 2.27 -3.81 -11.07
C SER A 49 0.74 -3.82 -11.03
N ASP A 50 0.13 -2.73 -10.55
CA ASP A 50 -1.32 -2.51 -10.59
C ASP A 50 -1.95 -2.87 -11.96
N LEU A 51 -1.36 -2.40 -13.06
CA LEU A 51 -1.77 -2.79 -14.42
C LEU A 51 -1.81 -4.32 -14.64
N CYS A 52 -0.81 -5.06 -14.15
CA CYS A 52 -0.78 -6.52 -14.32
C CYS A 52 -1.89 -7.20 -13.51
N ARG A 53 -2.18 -6.70 -12.31
CA ARG A 53 -3.20 -7.26 -11.43
C ARG A 53 -4.61 -6.90 -11.90
N GLY A 54 -4.81 -5.68 -12.40
CA GLY A 54 -6.10 -5.22 -12.91
C GLY A 54 -6.56 -5.91 -14.19
N VAL A 55 -5.65 -6.51 -14.97
CA VAL A 55 -6.01 -7.26 -16.20
C VAL A 55 -6.19 -8.77 -15.98
N LEU A 56 -5.90 -9.29 -14.79
CA LEU A 56 -5.97 -10.73 -14.49
C LEU A 56 -7.16 -11.02 -13.56
N LYS A 57 -7.94 -12.05 -13.90
CA LYS A 57 -9.02 -12.62 -13.06
C LYS A 57 -8.80 -14.13 -12.91
N PHE A 58 -9.48 -14.76 -11.95
CA PHE A 58 -9.51 -16.22 -11.90
C PHE A 58 -10.25 -16.78 -13.13
N ALA A 59 -9.80 -17.92 -13.66
CA ALA A 59 -10.53 -18.58 -14.76
C ALA A 59 -11.86 -19.16 -14.27
N GLU A 60 -11.86 -19.75 -13.07
CA GLU A 60 -13.06 -20.29 -12.44
C GLU A 60 -13.77 -19.22 -11.61
N ALA A 61 -14.95 -18.79 -12.06
CA ALA A 61 -15.82 -17.90 -11.30
C ALA A 61 -16.59 -18.64 -10.20
N LYS A 62 -16.87 -17.96 -9.09
CA LYS A 62 -17.66 -18.49 -7.96
C LYS A 62 -18.83 -17.55 -7.63
N PRO A 63 -19.98 -18.10 -7.19
CA PRO A 63 -21.09 -17.26 -6.72
C PRO A 63 -20.63 -16.41 -5.53
N LEU A 64 -20.98 -15.12 -5.52
CA LEU A 64 -20.63 -14.20 -4.43
C LEU A 64 -21.18 -14.65 -3.08
N GLY A 65 -22.36 -15.26 -3.06
CA GLY A 65 -23.08 -15.59 -1.84
C GLY A 65 -23.44 -14.36 -0.99
N PRO A 66 -23.87 -14.56 0.27
CA PRO A 66 -24.48 -13.50 1.09
C PRO A 66 -23.54 -12.33 1.43
N ARG A 67 -22.21 -12.54 1.39
CA ARG A 67 -21.20 -11.54 1.75
C ARG A 67 -20.24 -11.19 0.61
N GLY A 68 -20.38 -11.76 -0.58
CA GLY A 68 -19.44 -11.50 -1.67
C GLY A 68 -19.46 -10.03 -2.12
N LEU A 69 -20.64 -9.44 -2.30
CA LEU A 69 -20.76 -8.02 -2.67
C LEU A 69 -20.21 -7.10 -1.57
N TYR A 70 -20.41 -7.45 -0.29
CA TYR A 70 -19.81 -6.75 0.84
C TYR A 70 -18.27 -6.71 0.72
N TRP A 71 -17.65 -7.87 0.43
CA TRP A 71 -16.20 -7.95 0.29
C TRP A 71 -15.66 -7.28 -0.96
N LEU A 72 -16.40 -7.26 -2.07
CA LEU A 72 -16.05 -6.46 -3.25
C LEU A 72 -16.03 -4.96 -2.93
N LYS A 73 -17.01 -4.46 -2.18
CA LYS A 73 -17.04 -3.05 -1.74
C LYS A 73 -15.89 -2.73 -0.79
N VAL A 74 -15.59 -3.60 0.18
CA VAL A 74 -14.38 -3.47 1.01
C VAL A 74 -13.11 -3.43 0.15
N HIS A 75 -13.04 -4.27 -0.88
CA HIS A 75 -11.91 -4.35 -1.80
C HIS A 75 -11.70 -3.05 -2.58
N LEU A 76 -12.77 -2.48 -3.15
CA LEU A 76 -12.71 -1.19 -3.84
C LEU A 76 -12.29 -0.06 -2.91
N ALA A 77 -12.82 -0.02 -1.69
CA ALA A 77 -12.44 0.99 -0.69
C ALA A 77 -10.94 0.92 -0.33
N ASN A 78 -10.34 -0.27 -0.34
CA ASN A 78 -8.90 -0.42 -0.12
C ASN A 78 -8.09 0.27 -1.22
N PHE A 79 -8.50 0.13 -2.49
CA PHE A 79 -7.86 0.83 -3.62
C PHE A 79 -8.08 2.34 -3.58
N ALA A 80 -9.13 2.82 -2.90
CA ALA A 80 -9.34 4.23 -2.62
C ALA A 80 -8.53 4.77 -1.41
N GLY A 81 -7.60 3.99 -0.85
CA GLY A 81 -6.79 4.36 0.30
C GLY A 81 -7.58 4.43 1.63
N LYS A 82 -8.76 3.77 1.71
CA LYS A 82 -9.62 3.75 2.90
C LYS A 82 -9.36 2.55 3.80
N ASP A 83 -8.17 1.97 3.72
CA ASP A 83 -7.74 0.75 4.44
C ASP A 83 -7.56 0.94 5.97
N LYS A 84 -7.89 2.12 6.50
CA LYS A 84 -7.88 2.48 7.93
C LYS A 84 -9.24 2.60 8.58
N MET A 85 -10.29 2.50 7.79
CA MET A 85 -11.67 2.51 8.29
C MET A 85 -12.07 1.07 8.68
N SER A 86 -13.14 0.93 9.48
CA SER A 86 -13.77 -0.37 9.69
C SER A 86 -14.24 -0.95 8.33
N PHE A 87 -14.48 -2.27 8.26
CA PHE A 87 -14.98 -2.85 7.01
C PHE A 87 -16.38 -2.32 6.65
N ASP A 88 -17.22 -2.03 7.64
CA ASP A 88 -18.57 -1.50 7.41
C ASP A 88 -18.50 -0.06 6.88
N ASP A 89 -17.61 0.77 7.43
CA ASP A 89 -17.40 2.14 6.93
C ASP A 89 -16.79 2.14 5.51
N ARG A 90 -15.99 1.14 5.16
CA ARG A 90 -15.48 0.94 3.79
C ARG A 90 -16.61 0.62 2.82
N VAL A 91 -17.55 -0.23 3.22
CA VAL A 91 -18.75 -0.51 2.44
C VAL A 91 -19.58 0.75 2.27
N LYS A 92 -19.82 1.48 3.36
CA LYS A 92 -20.54 2.76 3.32
C LYS A 92 -19.87 3.76 2.38
N PHE A 93 -18.53 3.86 2.40
CA PHE A 93 -17.79 4.71 1.47
C PHE A 93 -18.10 4.37 0.00
N VAL A 94 -18.16 3.09 -0.36
CA VAL A 94 -18.51 2.69 -1.73
C VAL A 94 -19.98 2.98 -2.04
N ASP A 95 -20.88 2.75 -1.09
CA ASP A 95 -22.31 3.05 -1.26
C ASP A 95 -22.57 4.55 -1.45
N ASP A 96 -21.89 5.40 -0.68
CA ASP A 96 -21.96 6.87 -0.80
C ASP A 96 -21.38 7.37 -2.13
N ASN A 97 -20.52 6.59 -2.80
CA ASN A 97 -19.89 6.92 -4.07
C ASN A 97 -20.39 6.06 -5.24
N LEU A 98 -21.53 5.36 -5.09
CA LEU A 98 -22.01 4.38 -6.07
C LEU A 98 -22.21 4.97 -7.47
N GLU A 99 -22.59 6.24 -7.57
CA GLU A 99 -22.70 6.96 -8.85
C GLU A 99 -21.34 7.03 -9.59
N GLN A 100 -20.26 7.33 -8.87
CA GLN A 100 -18.90 7.36 -9.42
C GLN A 100 -18.42 5.96 -9.82
N VAL A 101 -18.79 4.94 -9.03
CA VAL A 101 -18.51 3.53 -9.33
C VAL A 101 -19.20 3.12 -10.63
N ARG A 102 -20.49 3.44 -10.76
CA ARG A 102 -21.29 3.17 -11.97
C ARG A 102 -20.73 3.90 -13.18
N LEU A 103 -20.45 5.20 -13.07
CA LEU A 103 -19.88 5.98 -14.16
C LEU A 103 -18.53 5.41 -14.61
N SER A 104 -17.67 5.01 -13.66
CA SER A 104 -16.39 4.39 -13.97
C SER A 104 -16.52 3.05 -14.70
N ALA A 105 -17.58 2.29 -14.42
CA ALA A 105 -17.86 1.01 -15.08
C ALA A 105 -18.47 1.20 -16.49
N GLU A 106 -19.40 2.14 -16.65
CA GLU A 106 -20.14 2.37 -17.90
C GLU A 106 -19.32 3.12 -18.96
N ASP A 107 -18.61 4.19 -18.55
CA ASP A 107 -17.68 4.92 -19.42
C ASP A 107 -16.45 5.39 -18.61
N PRO A 108 -15.36 4.59 -18.59
CA PRO A 108 -14.14 4.92 -17.85
C PRO A 108 -13.47 6.24 -18.25
N PHE A 109 -13.81 6.83 -19.41
CA PHE A 109 -13.21 8.08 -19.89
C PHE A 109 -14.10 9.31 -19.67
N ALA A 110 -15.37 9.11 -19.30
CA ALA A 110 -16.32 10.17 -19.00
C ALA A 110 -16.11 10.80 -17.61
N GLY A 111 -16.74 11.97 -17.43
CA GLY A 111 -16.78 12.69 -16.16
C GLY A 111 -15.41 12.99 -15.57
N GLU A 112 -15.32 12.86 -14.25
CA GLU A 112 -14.09 13.14 -13.48
C GLU A 112 -13.07 11.99 -13.52
N ARG A 113 -13.42 10.86 -14.15
CA ARG A 113 -12.57 9.65 -14.22
C ARG A 113 -12.14 9.21 -12.83
N TRP A 114 -13.11 9.12 -11.91
CA TRP A 114 -12.89 8.87 -10.48
C TRP A 114 -11.96 7.67 -10.21
N TRP A 115 -12.08 6.59 -10.98
CA TRP A 115 -11.19 5.43 -10.86
C TRP A 115 -9.68 5.76 -11.03
N MET A 116 -9.32 6.80 -11.80
CA MET A 116 -7.94 7.26 -11.96
C MET A 116 -7.40 7.98 -10.73
N SER A 117 -8.26 8.41 -9.81
CA SER A 117 -7.88 9.06 -8.54
C SER A 117 -7.55 8.06 -7.42
N LEU A 118 -7.83 6.77 -7.64
CA LEU A 118 -7.56 5.70 -6.69
C LEU A 118 -6.04 5.44 -6.57
N GLU A 119 -5.60 4.87 -5.44
CA GLU A 119 -4.17 4.51 -5.23
C GLU A 119 -3.71 3.41 -6.21
N ASP A 120 -4.60 2.45 -6.51
CA ASP A 120 -4.41 1.36 -7.46
C ASP A 120 -5.53 1.41 -8.54
N PRO A 121 -5.39 2.27 -9.56
CA PRO A 121 -6.49 2.63 -10.45
C PRO A 121 -6.97 1.47 -11.34
N PHE A 122 -6.09 0.61 -11.87
CA PHE A 122 -6.51 -0.47 -12.76
C PHE A 122 -7.26 -1.57 -12.01
N GLN A 123 -6.79 -1.96 -10.81
CA GLN A 123 -7.53 -2.88 -9.95
C GLN A 123 -8.84 -2.24 -9.44
N GLY A 124 -8.82 -0.95 -9.13
CA GLY A 124 -10.01 -0.19 -8.76
C GLY A 124 -11.08 -0.20 -9.86
N LEU A 125 -10.70 0.09 -11.11
CA LEU A 125 -11.60 0.03 -12.26
C LEU A 125 -12.16 -1.39 -12.48
N ALA A 126 -11.30 -2.41 -12.42
CA ALA A 126 -11.74 -3.81 -12.52
C ALA A 126 -12.78 -4.17 -11.43
N THR A 127 -12.62 -3.61 -10.23
CA THR A 127 -13.58 -3.80 -9.12
C THR A 127 -14.86 -3.01 -9.33
N CYS A 128 -14.81 -1.79 -9.89
CA CYS A 128 -16.01 -1.02 -10.25
C CYS A 128 -16.89 -1.80 -11.24
N LEU A 129 -16.28 -2.36 -12.29
CA LEU A 129 -16.97 -3.19 -13.28
C LEU A 129 -17.68 -4.37 -12.60
N GLU A 130 -16.96 -5.14 -11.78
CA GLU A 130 -17.49 -6.32 -11.09
C GLU A 130 -18.64 -5.98 -10.12
N ILE A 131 -18.55 -4.86 -9.40
CA ILE A 131 -19.61 -4.40 -8.48
C ILE A 131 -20.88 -4.07 -9.25
N ILE A 132 -20.78 -3.37 -10.38
CA ILE A 132 -21.94 -2.96 -11.16
C ILE A 132 -22.58 -4.17 -11.84
N ASP A 133 -21.78 -5.07 -12.43
CA ASP A 133 -22.28 -6.32 -13.00
C ASP A 133 -23.02 -7.16 -11.94
N ALA A 134 -22.49 -7.23 -10.71
CA ALA A 134 -23.14 -7.94 -9.60
C ALA A 134 -24.44 -7.29 -9.13
N ILE A 135 -24.54 -5.96 -9.15
CA ILE A 135 -25.77 -5.23 -8.80
C ILE A 135 -26.82 -5.41 -9.91
N ASP A 136 -26.42 -5.30 -11.17
CA ASP A 136 -27.32 -5.26 -12.31
C ASP A 136 -27.82 -6.66 -12.73
N CYS A 137 -27.17 -7.74 -12.25
CA CYS A 137 -27.65 -9.11 -12.46
C CYS A 137 -28.94 -9.45 -11.66
N GLY A 138 -29.44 -8.52 -10.83
CA GLY A 138 -30.69 -8.62 -10.08
C GLY A 138 -30.58 -9.42 -8.77
N ASN A 139 -29.83 -10.52 -8.75
CA ASN A 139 -29.48 -11.24 -7.52
C ASN A 139 -27.95 -11.33 -7.34
N PRO A 140 -27.34 -10.37 -6.62
CA PRO A 140 -25.89 -10.33 -6.42
C PRO A 140 -25.32 -11.61 -5.80
N GLU A 141 -26.04 -12.32 -4.94
CA GLU A 141 -25.53 -13.54 -4.29
C GLU A 141 -25.25 -14.67 -5.30
N SER A 142 -26.00 -14.70 -6.40
CA SER A 142 -25.83 -15.68 -7.47
C SER A 142 -24.85 -15.26 -8.57
N PHE A 143 -24.36 -14.01 -8.53
CA PHE A 143 -23.40 -13.49 -9.50
C PHE A 143 -22.11 -14.30 -9.45
N LEU A 144 -21.69 -14.84 -10.60
CA LEU A 144 -20.44 -15.58 -10.75
C LEU A 144 -19.28 -14.60 -10.90
N CYS A 145 -18.61 -14.32 -9.78
CA CYS A 145 -17.47 -13.42 -9.71
C CYS A 145 -16.15 -14.17 -9.89
N SER A 146 -15.25 -13.62 -10.68
CA SER A 146 -13.89 -14.13 -10.88
C SER A 146 -12.80 -13.18 -10.41
N LEU A 147 -13.17 -12.00 -9.90
CA LEU A 147 -12.22 -11.01 -9.41
C LEU A 147 -11.59 -11.47 -8.08
N PRO A 148 -10.25 -11.47 -7.95
CA PRO A 148 -9.59 -11.78 -6.69
C PRO A 148 -9.80 -10.66 -5.67
N VAL A 149 -10.23 -11.01 -4.44
CA VAL A 149 -10.30 -10.07 -3.31
C VAL A 149 -9.05 -10.21 -2.45
N HIS A 150 -8.30 -9.12 -2.29
CA HIS A 150 -7.03 -9.11 -1.56
C HIS A 150 -7.24 -8.91 -0.05
N MET A 151 -6.52 -9.72 0.74
CA MET A 151 -6.37 -9.57 2.19
C MET A 151 -4.89 -9.55 2.52
N ASP A 152 -4.44 -8.55 3.27
CA ASP A 152 -3.03 -8.40 3.66
C ASP A 152 -2.91 -8.05 5.16
N GLY A 153 -1.77 -8.43 5.75
CA GLY A 153 -1.45 -8.08 7.13
C GLY A 153 -0.90 -6.67 7.22
N SER A 154 -1.23 -5.94 8.29
CA SER A 154 -0.80 -4.54 8.44
C SER A 154 0.73 -4.37 8.48
N CYS A 155 1.45 -5.39 8.95
CA CYS A 155 2.90 -5.55 8.76
C CYS A 155 3.33 -6.97 9.18
N ASN A 156 3.38 -7.92 8.24
CA ASN A 156 3.59 -9.34 8.57
C ASN A 156 4.89 -9.60 9.35
N GLY A 157 5.98 -8.90 9.03
CA GLY A 157 7.25 -9.02 9.77
C GLY A 157 7.11 -8.66 11.25
N LEU A 158 6.42 -7.55 11.56
CA LEU A 158 6.16 -7.15 12.96
C LEU A 158 5.11 -8.05 13.63
N GLN A 159 4.13 -8.57 12.89
CA GLN A 159 3.20 -9.58 13.39
C GLN A 159 3.96 -10.83 13.84
N HIS A 160 4.93 -11.31 13.05
CA HIS A 160 5.77 -12.44 13.46
C HIS A 160 6.63 -12.11 14.68
N TYR A 161 7.24 -10.92 14.76
CA TYR A 161 8.00 -10.52 15.95
C TYR A 161 7.13 -10.48 17.21
N ALA A 162 5.95 -9.86 17.13
CA ALA A 162 5.04 -9.77 18.26
C ALA A 162 4.55 -11.16 18.71
N ALA A 163 4.23 -12.05 17.76
CA ALA A 163 3.82 -13.42 18.06
C ALA A 163 4.96 -14.24 18.71
N LEU A 164 6.17 -14.17 18.16
CA LEU A 164 7.35 -14.87 18.70
C LEU A 164 7.70 -14.38 20.11
N GLY A 165 7.66 -13.07 20.33
CA GLY A 165 7.94 -12.45 21.63
C GLY A 165 6.76 -12.50 22.62
N ARG A 166 5.57 -12.91 22.17
CA ARG A 166 4.30 -12.75 22.91
C ARG A 166 4.10 -11.31 23.42
N ASP A 167 4.53 -10.34 22.62
CA ASP A 167 4.43 -8.92 22.94
C ASP A 167 3.00 -8.42 22.68
N SER A 168 2.25 -8.20 23.74
CA SER A 168 0.87 -7.69 23.66
C SER A 168 0.78 -6.25 23.14
N VAL A 169 1.79 -5.42 23.41
CA VAL A 169 1.84 -4.03 22.96
C VAL A 169 2.12 -3.99 21.45
N GLY A 170 3.16 -4.71 21.02
CA GLY A 170 3.46 -4.90 19.61
C GLY A 170 2.30 -5.57 18.86
N GLY A 171 1.73 -6.64 19.43
CA GLY A 171 0.61 -7.39 18.88
C GLY A 171 -0.63 -6.54 18.67
N LYS A 172 -0.93 -5.61 19.60
CA LYS A 172 -1.97 -4.60 19.39
C LYS A 172 -1.67 -3.72 18.19
N ALA A 173 -0.46 -3.15 18.11
CA ALA A 173 -0.09 -2.21 17.05
C ALA A 173 -0.19 -2.81 15.63
N VAL A 174 -0.12 -4.14 15.51
CA VAL A 174 -0.15 -4.87 14.23
C VAL A 174 -1.36 -5.81 14.07
N ASN A 175 -2.43 -5.55 14.83
CA ASN A 175 -3.73 -6.22 14.66
C ASN A 175 -3.72 -7.75 14.93
N LEU A 176 -2.89 -8.23 15.86
CA LEU A 176 -2.94 -9.62 16.35
C LEU A 176 -3.97 -9.83 17.46
N CYS A 177 -4.31 -8.78 18.21
CA CYS A 177 -5.36 -8.84 19.21
C CYS A 177 -6.66 -8.25 18.65
N ALA A 178 -7.81 -8.74 19.13
CA ALA A 178 -9.12 -8.27 18.69
C ALA A 178 -9.40 -6.86 19.21
N TYR A 179 -9.77 -5.96 18.31
CA TYR A 179 -10.23 -4.60 18.58
C TYR A 179 -11.27 -4.19 17.53
N ASP A 180 -12.10 -3.22 17.87
CA ASP A 180 -13.19 -2.75 16.99
C ASP A 180 -12.66 -1.99 15.77
N GLU A 181 -11.50 -1.34 15.89
CA GLU A 181 -10.87 -0.57 14.83
C GLU A 181 -9.47 -1.08 14.48
N PRO A 182 -9.09 -1.05 13.18
CA PRO A 182 -7.75 -1.44 12.75
C PRO A 182 -6.69 -0.48 13.31
N GLN A 183 -5.69 -1.05 13.96
CA GLN A 183 -4.53 -0.34 14.49
C GLN A 183 -3.51 -0.08 13.38
N ASP A 184 -2.78 1.04 13.50
CA ASP A 184 -1.75 1.43 12.54
C ASP A 184 -0.40 1.66 13.24
N VAL A 185 0.48 0.65 13.17
CA VAL A 185 1.83 0.72 13.72
C VAL A 185 2.65 1.90 13.17
N TYR A 186 2.39 2.33 11.93
CA TYR A 186 3.12 3.42 11.30
C TYR A 186 2.77 4.76 11.92
N VAL A 187 1.51 4.98 12.33
CA VAL A 187 1.10 6.18 13.07
C VAL A 187 1.76 6.21 14.44
N GLY A 188 1.82 5.08 15.14
CA GLY A 188 2.53 4.98 16.43
C GLY A 188 4.01 5.35 16.30
N VAL A 189 4.71 4.79 15.30
CA VAL A 189 6.12 5.14 15.02
C VAL A 189 6.26 6.60 14.61
N MET A 190 5.37 7.11 13.77
CA MET A 190 5.36 8.51 13.34
C MET A 190 5.32 9.46 14.55
N HIS A 191 4.39 9.26 15.49
CA HIS A 191 4.27 10.10 16.68
C HIS A 191 5.55 10.10 17.52
N GLU A 192 6.18 8.94 17.70
CA GLU A 192 7.43 8.85 18.45
C GLU A 192 8.59 9.55 17.73
N VAL A 193 8.67 9.44 16.40
CA VAL A 193 9.68 10.16 15.61
C VAL A 193 9.46 11.68 15.67
N VAL A 194 8.21 12.14 15.51
CA VAL A 194 7.84 13.55 15.62
C VAL A 194 8.24 14.10 16.98
N ARG A 195 7.90 13.39 18.06
CA ARG A 195 8.26 13.78 19.44
C ARG A 195 9.77 13.94 19.62
N ARG A 196 10.57 12.99 19.12
CA ARG A 196 12.05 13.06 19.22
C ARG A 196 12.64 14.19 18.39
N VAL A 197 12.12 14.41 17.19
CA VAL A 197 12.59 15.48 16.29
C VAL A 197 12.24 16.84 16.86
N ALA A 198 11.03 17.04 17.38
CA ALA A 198 10.64 18.28 18.03
C ALA A 198 11.53 18.59 19.24
N ALA A 199 11.76 17.60 20.11
CA ALA A 199 12.64 17.76 21.27
C ALA A 199 14.08 18.13 20.86
N GLU A 200 14.65 17.50 19.82
CA GLU A 200 15.99 17.84 19.35
C GLU A 200 16.02 19.20 18.63
N ALA A 201 14.94 19.61 17.97
CA ALA A 201 14.85 20.92 17.31
C ALA A 201 14.75 22.08 18.33
N GLU A 202 14.07 21.85 19.46
CA GLU A 202 13.92 22.81 20.55
C GLU A 202 15.12 22.83 21.51
N ARG A 203 15.95 21.78 21.48
CA ARG A 203 17.15 21.69 22.33
C ARG A 203 18.06 22.89 22.10
N GLN A 204 18.34 23.61 23.18
CA GLN A 204 19.36 24.65 23.22
C GLN A 204 20.74 23.99 23.38
N LEU A 205 21.67 24.38 22.53
CA LEU A 205 23.06 23.89 22.59
C LEU A 205 23.84 24.75 23.59
N ASP A 206 24.61 24.11 24.45
CA ASP A 206 25.40 24.73 25.53
C ASP A 206 26.80 25.17 25.09
N PHE A 207 27.00 25.34 23.78
CA PHE A 207 28.26 25.76 23.17
C PHE A 207 28.03 26.77 22.06
N ASP A 208 29.03 27.62 21.81
CA ASP A 208 28.98 28.60 20.73
C ASP A 208 28.89 27.91 19.37
N THR A 209 27.82 28.20 18.63
CA THR A 209 27.55 27.61 17.31
C THR A 209 28.01 28.49 16.14
N SER A 210 28.57 29.67 16.44
CA SER A 210 28.98 30.67 15.44
C SER A 210 30.33 30.35 14.80
N ASP A 211 31.29 29.82 15.57
CA ASP A 211 32.58 29.37 15.08
C ASP A 211 32.62 27.84 14.95
N LEU A 212 32.49 27.34 13.72
CA LEU A 212 32.49 25.91 13.43
C LEU A 212 33.87 25.28 13.58
N GLU A 213 34.98 26.02 13.47
CA GLU A 213 36.33 25.44 13.50
C GLU A 213 36.77 25.07 14.93
N SER A 214 36.36 25.86 15.93
CA SER A 214 36.63 25.59 17.35
C SER A 214 35.81 24.44 17.95
N LEU A 215 34.78 23.95 17.25
CA LEU A 215 33.96 22.85 17.73
C LEU A 215 34.69 21.50 17.70
N SER A 216 34.60 20.76 18.80
CA SER A 216 35.00 19.35 18.84
C SER A 216 34.16 18.51 17.87
N ARG A 217 34.68 17.33 17.49
CA ARG A 217 33.93 16.37 16.65
C ARG A 217 32.54 16.03 17.22
N LYS A 218 32.42 15.96 18.55
CA LYS A 218 31.15 15.69 19.24
C LYS A 218 30.17 16.85 19.07
N GLN A 219 30.62 18.08 19.31
CA GLN A 219 29.79 19.28 19.16
C GLN A 219 29.36 19.50 17.70
N LYS A 220 30.25 19.25 16.73
CA LYS A 220 29.90 19.28 15.29
C LYS A 220 28.76 18.30 14.97
N LYS A 221 28.81 17.09 15.54
CA LYS A 221 27.76 16.07 15.35
C LYS A 221 26.44 16.48 16.00
N GLU A 222 26.47 16.99 17.23
CA GLU A 222 25.28 17.50 17.92
C GLU A 222 24.63 18.67 17.19
N LEU A 223 25.43 19.65 16.74
CA LEU A 223 24.95 20.77 15.93
C LEU A 223 24.34 20.30 14.61
N SER A 224 24.92 19.29 13.97
CA SER A 224 24.37 18.69 12.75
C SER A 224 23.01 18.04 12.99
N TYR A 225 22.84 17.31 14.09
CA TYR A 225 21.55 16.71 14.45
C TYR A 225 20.49 17.75 14.81
N ASN A 226 20.84 18.76 15.60
CA ASN A 226 19.95 19.86 15.94
C ASN A 226 19.50 20.63 14.68
N ARG A 227 20.42 20.96 13.78
CA ARG A 227 20.10 21.61 12.49
C ARG A 227 19.22 20.74 11.60
N ALA A 228 19.52 19.44 11.51
CA ALA A 228 18.69 18.51 10.76
C ALA A 228 17.29 18.39 11.35
N ALA A 229 17.16 18.28 12.67
CA ALA A 229 15.89 18.23 13.37
C ALA A 229 15.05 19.48 13.11
N LYS A 230 15.65 20.67 13.19
CA LYS A 230 15.00 21.95 12.84
C LYS A 230 14.51 21.97 11.38
N LEU A 231 15.29 21.43 10.45
CA LEU A 231 14.93 21.38 9.02
C LEU A 231 13.75 20.44 8.74
N VAL A 232 13.70 19.28 9.41
CA VAL A 232 12.68 18.26 9.16
C VAL A 232 11.46 18.37 10.09
N ASN A 233 11.50 19.22 11.11
CA ASN A 233 10.38 19.41 12.03
C ASN A 233 9.14 19.89 11.25
N GLY A 234 8.01 19.23 11.45
CA GLY A 234 6.78 19.47 10.70
C GLY A 234 6.68 18.80 9.32
N LEU A 235 7.75 18.18 8.80
CA LEU A 235 7.73 17.49 7.50
C LEU A 235 7.38 15.99 7.61
N ILE A 236 7.43 15.44 8.81
CA ILE A 236 7.28 14.01 9.11
C ILE A 236 5.81 13.63 9.13
N ASP A 237 5.43 12.69 8.27
CA ASP A 237 4.11 12.10 8.26
C ASP A 237 4.16 10.57 8.15
N ARG A 238 2.98 9.96 8.11
CA ARG A 238 2.82 8.51 7.97
C ARG A 238 3.50 7.99 6.71
N GLY A 239 3.41 8.72 5.60
CA GLY A 239 4.02 8.34 4.32
C GLY A 239 5.55 8.27 4.38
N VAL A 240 6.18 9.22 5.08
CA VAL A 240 7.63 9.26 5.30
C VAL A 240 8.12 8.06 6.11
N VAL A 241 7.40 7.66 7.16
CA VAL A 241 7.84 6.56 8.04
C VAL A 241 7.46 5.17 7.52
N LYS A 242 6.32 5.03 6.82
CA LYS A 242 5.72 3.73 6.45
C LYS A 242 6.72 2.82 5.74
N ARG A 243 7.36 3.30 4.66
CA ARG A 243 8.26 2.48 3.83
C ARG A 243 9.49 2.01 4.61
N THR A 244 10.05 2.88 5.45
CA THR A 244 11.22 2.53 6.27
C THR A 244 10.86 1.51 7.34
N VAL A 245 9.76 1.71 8.08
CA VAL A 245 9.29 0.73 9.08
C VAL A 245 9.00 -0.62 8.44
N MET A 246 8.33 -0.64 7.29
CA MET A 246 8.05 -1.87 6.53
C MET A 246 9.32 -2.62 6.15
N THR A 247 10.37 -1.91 5.74
CA THR A 247 11.58 -2.55 5.20
C THR A 247 12.64 -2.82 6.26
N SER A 248 12.59 -2.14 7.41
CA SER A 248 13.45 -2.42 8.57
C SER A 248 13.34 -3.85 9.06
N VAL A 249 12.12 -4.39 9.14
CA VAL A 249 11.89 -5.80 9.54
C VAL A 249 12.30 -6.83 8.48
N TYR A 250 12.58 -6.38 7.26
CA TYR A 250 13.09 -7.21 6.17
C TYR A 250 14.58 -6.96 5.89
N GLY A 251 15.28 -6.26 6.78
CA GLY A 251 16.74 -6.09 6.72
C GLY A 251 17.23 -4.95 5.83
N VAL A 252 16.45 -3.89 5.64
CA VAL A 252 16.94 -2.69 4.94
C VAL A 252 18.20 -2.13 5.63
N THR A 253 19.19 -1.76 4.84
CA THR A 253 20.40 -1.11 5.36
C THR A 253 20.14 0.36 5.65
N TYR A 254 21.03 0.99 6.42
CA TYR A 254 20.97 2.43 6.68
C TYR A 254 20.93 3.28 5.39
N ILE A 255 21.70 2.90 4.37
CA ILE A 255 21.73 3.60 3.08
C ILE A 255 20.37 3.48 2.38
N GLY A 256 19.79 2.28 2.35
CA GLY A 256 18.47 2.04 1.75
C GLY A 256 17.36 2.80 2.50
N ALA A 257 17.36 2.77 3.82
CA ALA A 257 16.41 3.52 4.64
C ALA A 257 16.48 5.02 4.36
N ARG A 258 17.70 5.59 4.30
CA ARG A 258 17.91 7.01 3.99
C ARG A 258 17.34 7.39 2.62
N GLN A 259 17.58 6.56 1.61
CA GLN A 259 17.06 6.80 0.26
C GLN A 259 15.53 6.79 0.22
N GLN A 260 14.89 5.84 0.89
CA GLN A 260 13.43 5.77 0.97
C GLN A 260 12.81 7.02 1.59
N ILE A 261 13.41 7.51 2.69
CA ILE A 261 12.97 8.74 3.37
C ILE A 261 13.17 9.95 2.46
N GLN A 262 14.34 10.06 1.82
CA GLN A 262 14.68 11.16 0.93
C GLN A 262 13.72 11.26 -0.26
N GLU A 263 13.42 10.13 -0.93
CA GLU A 263 12.47 10.09 -2.05
C GLU A 263 11.09 10.61 -1.63
N LYS A 264 10.64 10.26 -0.42
CA LYS A 264 9.32 10.69 0.07
C LYS A 264 9.28 12.16 0.48
N ILE A 265 10.35 12.68 1.08
CA ILE A 265 10.46 14.10 1.42
C ILE A 265 10.51 14.96 0.15
N ILE A 266 11.23 14.54 -0.90
CA ILE A 266 11.33 15.30 -2.17
C ILE A 266 10.01 15.28 -2.96
N SER A 267 9.22 14.21 -2.86
CA SER A 267 7.95 14.11 -3.58
C SER A 267 6.82 15.00 -3.02
N LYS A 268 7.02 15.62 -1.86
CA LYS A 268 6.10 16.58 -1.26
C LYS A 268 6.41 17.99 -1.75
#